data_AF-A0A7J4I946-F1
#
_entry.id   AF-A0A7J4I946-F1
#
_cell.length_a   1.000
_cell.length_b   1.000
_cell.length_c   1.000
_cell.angle_alpha   90.00
_cell.angle_beta   90.00
_cell.angle_gamma   90.00
#
_symmetry.space_group_name_H-M   'P 1'
#
loop_
_entity.id
_entity.type
_entity.pdbx_description
1 polymer ?
#
loop_
_entity_poly.entity_id
_entity_poly.type
_entity_poly.pdbx_seq_one_letter_code
_entity_poly.pdbx_strand_id
1 'polypeptide(L)'
;MTGKRTGHSWRTYRGRSISRQKEELSSKPGSIRREVLDRVLQWFADDRIIILTGIRRCGKSTLLSQIMENKAGWCYVNFEDERLLDFEAQDFEMLNDVLVEAYGPSRTYFFDEIQNVQRFETFVRRLQDEKKKVVITGSNAA
;
A
#
# COMPACT_ATOMS: atom_id res chain seq x y z
N MET A 1 17.83 -15.20 18.05
CA MET A 1 16.87 -15.25 19.17
C MET A 1 15.64 -14.45 18.76
N THR A 2 14.65 -15.11 18.18
CA THR A 2 13.40 -14.49 17.74
C THR A 2 12.43 -14.45 18.93
N GLY A 3 12.38 -13.31 19.62
CA GLY A 3 11.36 -13.07 20.63
C GLY A 3 9.99 -13.13 19.97
N LYS A 4 9.14 -14.09 20.39
CA LYS A 4 7.76 -14.19 19.93
C LYS A 4 7.05 -12.89 20.27
N ARG A 5 6.80 -12.05 19.26
CA ARG A 5 6.04 -10.81 19.40
C ARG A 5 4.62 -11.19 19.83
N THR A 6 4.11 -10.62 20.91
CA THR A 6 2.75 -10.91 21.37
C THR A 6 1.76 -10.25 20.40
N GLY A 7 0.93 -11.06 19.72
CA GLY A 7 0.04 -10.60 18.63
C GLY A 7 -0.89 -9.44 19.01
N HIS A 8 -1.24 -9.30 20.30
CA HIS A 8 -2.10 -8.22 20.78
C HIS A 8 -1.40 -6.84 20.78
N SER A 9 -0.11 -6.78 21.14
CA SER A 9 0.68 -5.54 21.11
C SER A 9 0.90 -5.09 19.67
N TRP A 10 1.18 -6.05 18.79
CA TRP A 10 1.45 -5.84 17.37
C TRP A 10 0.26 -5.22 16.64
N ARG A 11 -0.92 -5.84 16.79
CA ARG A 11 -2.18 -5.41 16.18
C ARG A 11 -2.56 -3.99 16.60
N THR A 12 -2.42 -3.69 17.89
CA THR A 12 -2.80 -2.39 18.45
C THR A 12 -1.87 -1.27 17.96
N TYR A 13 -0.56 -1.52 17.95
CA TYR A 13 0.42 -0.50 17.57
C TYR A 13 0.33 -0.15 16.08
N ARG A 14 0.25 -1.17 15.21
CA ARG A 14 0.22 -0.95 13.75
C ARG A 14 -1.18 -0.66 13.21
N GLY A 15 -2.24 -1.07 13.89
CA GLY A 15 -3.59 -0.56 13.62
C GLY A 15 -3.65 0.96 13.70
N ARG A 16 -3.02 1.57 14.71
CA ARG A 16 -2.87 3.04 14.80
C ARG A 16 -2.03 3.63 13.66
N SER A 17 -1.06 2.89 13.12
CA SER A 17 -0.30 3.31 11.93
C SER A 17 -1.21 3.42 10.72
N ILE A 18 -1.98 2.37 10.42
CA ILE A 18 -2.90 2.36 9.29
C ILE A 18 -3.97 3.44 9.41
N SER A 19 -4.61 3.61 10.58
CA SER A 19 -5.62 4.66 10.78
C SER A 19 -5.05 6.06 10.57
N ARG A 20 -3.84 6.32 11.10
CA ARG A 20 -3.19 7.63 10.93
C ARG A 20 -2.83 7.91 9.47
N GLN A 21 -2.30 6.92 8.76
CA GLN A 21 -2.01 7.07 7.32
C GLN A 21 -3.28 7.39 6.52
N LYS A 22 -4.42 6.79 6.88
CA LYS A 22 -5.72 7.07 6.25
C LYS A 22 -6.19 8.52 6.49
N GLU A 23 -6.04 9.01 7.72
CA GLU A 23 -6.36 10.41 8.08
C GLU A 23 -5.47 11.40 7.32
N GLU A 24 -4.16 11.11 7.24
CA GLU A 24 -3.18 11.92 6.50
C GLU A 24 -3.49 11.95 4.99
N LEU A 25 -3.92 10.83 4.40
CA LEU A 25 -4.38 10.80 3.02
C LEU A 25 -5.64 11.64 2.79
N SER A 26 -6.58 11.59 3.73
CA SER A 26 -7.86 12.32 3.63
C SER A 26 -7.70 13.83 3.80
N SER A 27 -6.60 14.28 4.43
CA SER A 27 -6.31 15.68 4.70
C SER A 27 -5.29 16.30 3.74
N LYS A 28 -4.79 15.53 2.76
CA LYS A 28 -3.81 16.03 1.79
C LYS A 28 -4.42 17.11 0.90
N PRO A 29 -3.74 18.26 0.70
CA PRO A 29 -4.15 19.23 -0.29
C PRO A 29 -4.07 18.62 -1.69
N GLY A 30 -4.92 19.12 -2.59
CA GLY A 30 -4.89 18.73 -3.99
C GLY A 30 -3.51 18.94 -4.63
N SER A 31 -3.18 18.11 -5.62
CA SER A 31 -1.90 18.16 -6.33
C SER A 31 -2.09 18.46 -7.81
N ILE A 32 -1.04 18.93 -8.49
CA ILE A 32 -1.07 19.16 -9.94
C ILE A 32 -1.20 17.81 -10.65
N ARG A 33 -2.21 17.68 -11.52
CA ARG A 33 -2.49 16.47 -12.29
C ARG A 33 -1.23 15.98 -13.01
N ARG A 34 -0.89 14.70 -12.79
CA ARG A 34 0.22 14.04 -13.48
C ARG A 34 -0.21 13.68 -14.89
N GLU A 35 0.62 14.02 -15.88
CA GLU A 35 0.33 13.76 -17.31
C GLU A 35 0.03 12.29 -17.61
N VAL A 36 0.69 11.37 -16.92
CA VAL A 36 0.51 9.93 -17.10
C VAL A 36 -0.75 9.35 -16.45
N LEU A 37 -1.49 10.13 -15.66
CA LEU A 37 -2.60 9.64 -14.85
C LEU A 37 -3.67 8.93 -15.70
N ASP A 38 -4.13 9.56 -16.78
CA ASP A 38 -5.16 8.99 -17.65
C ASP A 38 -4.75 7.65 -18.25
N ARG A 39 -3.48 7.56 -18.68
CA ARG A 39 -2.91 6.32 -19.22
C ARG A 39 -2.89 5.20 -18.17
N VAL A 40 -2.53 5.53 -16.92
CA VAL A 40 -2.51 4.53 -15.84
C VAL A 40 -3.93 4.12 -15.44
N LEU A 41 -4.90 5.04 -15.45
CA LEU A 41 -6.30 4.72 -15.14
C LEU A 41 -6.88 3.69 -16.13
N GLN A 42 -6.47 3.71 -17.39
CA GLN A 42 -6.86 2.71 -18.39
C GLN A 42 -6.36 1.30 -18.05
N TRP A 43 -5.23 1.15 -17.35
CA TRP A 43 -4.68 -0.16 -16.95
C TRP A 43 -5.50 -0.87 -15.86
N PHE A 44 -6.52 -0.20 -15.30
CA PHE A 44 -7.46 -0.84 -14.39
C PHE A 44 -8.48 -1.74 -15.08
N ALA A 45 -8.58 -1.71 -16.42
CA ALA A 45 -9.37 -2.67 -17.19
C ALA A 45 -8.73 -4.07 -17.24
N ASP A 46 -7.48 -4.19 -16.83
CA ASP A 46 -6.66 -5.40 -16.85
C ASP A 46 -6.41 -5.90 -15.41
N ASP A 47 -6.21 -7.20 -15.20
CA ASP A 47 -6.03 -7.81 -13.87
C ASP A 47 -4.56 -7.85 -13.38
N ARG A 48 -3.61 -7.42 -14.21
CA ARG A 48 -2.20 -7.33 -13.83
C ARG A 48 -1.96 -6.31 -12.73
N ILE A 49 -0.95 -6.60 -11.92
CA ILE A 49 -0.40 -5.67 -10.92
C ILE A 49 0.15 -4.46 -11.64
N ILE A 50 -0.20 -3.26 -11.17
CA ILE A 50 0.39 -2.01 -11.67
C ILE A 50 1.58 -1.67 -10.77
N ILE A 51 2.76 -1.51 -11.37
CA ILE A 51 3.98 -1.17 -10.65
C ILE A 51 4.41 0.24 -11.08
N LEU A 52 4.49 1.17 -10.12
CA LEU A 52 4.99 2.52 -10.31
C LEU A 52 6.42 2.59 -9.78
N THR A 53 7.40 2.55 -10.68
CA THR A 53 8.82 2.64 -10.32
C THR A 53 9.45 3.95 -10.78
N GLY A 54 10.58 4.30 -10.17
CA GLY A 54 11.34 5.50 -10.54
C GLY A 54 12.17 6.06 -9.39
N ILE A 55 13.02 7.03 -9.71
CA ILE A 55 13.94 7.66 -8.75
C ILE A 55 13.19 8.33 -7.57
N ARG A 56 13.89 8.52 -6.46
CA ARG A 56 13.33 9.18 -5.27
C ARG A 56 12.92 10.63 -5.63
N ARG A 57 11.76 11.07 -5.14
CA ARG A 57 11.18 12.41 -5.37
C ARG A 57 10.69 12.72 -6.80
N CYS A 58 10.51 11.73 -7.68
CA CYS A 58 9.91 11.98 -9.02
C CYS A 58 8.37 12.10 -9.04
N GLY A 59 7.70 12.01 -7.88
CA GLY A 59 6.25 12.18 -7.75
C GLY A 59 5.42 10.90 -7.86
N LYS A 60 5.98 9.73 -7.54
CA LYS A 60 5.25 8.44 -7.54
C LYS A 60 4.09 8.43 -6.55
N SER A 61 4.32 8.78 -5.29
CA SER A 61 3.27 8.84 -4.27
C SER A 61 2.19 9.88 -4.63
N THR A 62 2.56 10.97 -5.32
CA THR A 62 1.59 11.93 -5.88
C THR A 62 0.71 11.28 -6.95
N LEU A 63 1.31 10.56 -7.91
CA LEU A 63 0.56 9.81 -8.92
C LEU A 63 -0.33 8.73 -8.26
N LEU A 64 0.18 8.02 -7.27
CA LEU A 64 -0.56 7.01 -6.51
C LEU A 64 -1.79 7.63 -5.83
N SER A 65 -1.63 8.77 -5.14
CA SER A 65 -2.74 9.51 -4.53
C SER A 65 -3.79 9.94 -5.55
N GLN A 66 -3.37 10.48 -6.71
CA GLN A 66 -4.31 10.86 -7.76
C GLN A 66 -5.05 9.66 -8.37
N ILE A 67 -4.42 8.49 -8.47
CA ILE A 67 -5.09 7.26 -8.88
C ILE A 67 -6.15 6.87 -7.85
N MET A 68 -5.82 6.90 -6.55
CA MET A 68 -6.75 6.58 -5.47
C MET A 68 -7.97 7.51 -5.44
N GLU A 69 -7.79 8.81 -5.71
CA GLU A 69 -8.89 9.80 -5.84
C GLU A 69 -9.89 9.43 -6.95
N ASN A 70 -9.46 8.69 -7.98
CA ASN A 70 -10.28 8.24 -9.10
C ASN A 70 -10.86 6.83 -8.90
N LYS A 71 -10.73 6.24 -7.70
CA LYS A 71 -11.22 4.90 -7.38
C LYS A 71 -12.03 4.92 -6.09
N ALA A 72 -13.01 4.02 -6.01
CA ALA A 72 -13.81 3.80 -4.81
C ALA A 72 -13.42 2.46 -4.17
N GLY A 73 -13.50 2.40 -2.84
CA GLY A 73 -13.29 1.16 -2.08
C GLY A 73 -11.88 0.58 -2.26
N TRP A 74 -10.92 1.09 -1.50
CA TRP A 74 -9.52 0.68 -1.57
C TRP A 74 -8.88 0.57 -0.18
N CYS A 75 -7.83 -0.25 -0.08
CA CYS A 75 -6.93 -0.31 1.07
C CYS A 75 -5.59 0.34 0.71
N TYR A 76 -4.97 1.03 1.67
CA TYR A 76 -3.67 1.67 1.49
C TYR A 76 -2.76 1.46 2.69
N VAL A 77 -1.47 1.24 2.43
CA VAL A 77 -0.39 1.36 3.41
C VAL A 77 0.89 1.86 2.75
N ASN A 78 1.62 2.72 3.45
CA ASN A 78 2.99 3.13 3.16
C ASN A 78 3.96 2.44 4.10
N PHE A 79 4.95 1.73 3.54
CA PHE A 79 5.95 0.97 4.28
C PHE A 79 7.21 1.77 4.70
N GLU A 80 7.28 3.08 4.42
CA GLU A 80 8.27 4.00 5.02
C GLU A 80 7.87 4.51 6.40
N ASP A 81 6.67 4.18 6.89
CA ASP A 81 6.23 4.54 8.24
C ASP A 81 7.16 3.88 9.29
N GLU A 82 7.72 4.71 10.19
CA GLU A 82 8.66 4.25 11.24
C GLU A 82 8.09 3.12 12.10
N ARG A 83 6.76 3.06 12.23
CA ARG A 83 6.04 2.03 13.01
C ARG A 83 6.02 0.67 12.32
N LEU A 84 6.46 0.61 11.06
CA LEU A 84 6.55 -0.58 10.23
C LEU A 84 8.00 -1.00 9.94
N LEU A 85 9.01 -0.36 10.56
CA LEU A 85 10.43 -0.68 10.32
C LEU A 85 10.78 -2.15 10.56
N ASP A 86 10.13 -2.80 11.52
CA ASP A 86 10.32 -4.22 11.83
C ASP A 86 9.27 -5.13 11.15
N PHE A 87 8.60 -4.67 10.07
CA PHE A 87 7.61 -5.46 9.32
C PHE A 87 8.29 -6.64 8.60
N GLU A 88 7.78 -7.84 8.83
CA GLU A 88 8.25 -9.06 8.19
C GLU A 88 7.15 -9.71 7.35
N ALA A 89 7.52 -10.57 6.41
CA ALA A 89 6.56 -11.23 5.51
C ALA A 89 5.48 -12.04 6.23
N GLN A 90 5.75 -12.56 7.43
CA GLN A 90 4.76 -13.29 8.24
C GLN A 90 3.63 -12.39 8.77
N ASP A 91 3.82 -11.08 8.76
CA ASP A 91 2.87 -10.13 9.32
C ASP A 91 1.78 -9.70 8.31
N PHE A 92 1.91 -10.08 7.04
CA PHE A 92 0.99 -9.69 5.97
C PHE A 92 -0.46 -10.14 6.21
N GLU A 93 -0.68 -11.28 6.86
CA GLU A 93 -2.03 -11.72 7.22
C GLU A 93 -2.71 -10.74 8.17
N MET A 94 -2.01 -10.42 9.25
CA MET A 94 -2.50 -9.46 10.25
C MET A 94 -2.63 -8.06 9.65
N LEU A 95 -1.73 -7.65 8.75
CA LEU A 95 -1.89 -6.40 8.01
C LEU A 95 -3.18 -6.40 7.19
N ASN A 96 -3.50 -7.48 6.49
CA ASN A 96 -4.71 -7.57 5.69
C ASN A 96 -5.96 -7.43 6.55
N ASP A 97 -6.01 -8.08 7.72
CA ASP A 97 -7.11 -7.91 8.68
C ASP A 97 -7.27 -6.46 9.11
N VAL A 98 -6.16 -5.82 9.51
CA VAL A 98 -6.14 -4.41 9.93
C VAL A 98 -6.59 -3.47 8.81
N LEU A 99 -6.18 -3.74 7.56
CA LEU A 99 -6.61 -2.97 6.39
C LEU A 99 -8.11 -3.12 6.16
N VAL A 100 -8.64 -4.35 6.22
CA VAL A 100 -10.08 -4.60 6.05
C VAL A 100 -10.90 -3.96 7.16
N GLU A 101 -10.41 -3.94 8.40
CA GLU A 101 -11.06 -3.21 9.49
C GLU A 101 -11.07 -1.69 9.27
N ALA A 102 -9.94 -1.13 8.83
CA ALA A 102 -9.81 0.31 8.66
C ALA A 102 -10.53 0.85 7.42
N TYR A 103 -10.55 0.10 6.31
CA TYR A 103 -11.06 0.55 5.01
C TYR A 103 -12.36 -0.15 4.58
N GLY A 104 -12.74 -1.23 5.26
CA GLY A 104 -13.76 -2.16 4.81
C GLY A 104 -13.22 -3.20 3.81
N PRO A 105 -14.02 -4.23 3.46
CA PRO A 105 -13.64 -5.20 2.44
C PRO A 105 -13.38 -4.51 1.10
N SER A 106 -12.17 -4.67 0.55
CA SER A 106 -11.78 -4.06 -0.71
C SER A 106 -11.30 -5.08 -1.75
N ARG A 107 -11.46 -4.70 -3.02
CA ARG A 107 -10.88 -5.39 -4.17
C ARG A 107 -9.63 -4.70 -4.72
N THR A 108 -9.24 -3.53 -4.19
CA THR A 108 -8.12 -2.73 -4.68
C THR A 108 -7.16 -2.38 -3.55
N TYR A 109 -5.89 -2.72 -3.71
CA TYR A 109 -4.85 -2.48 -2.71
C TYR A 109 -3.77 -1.58 -3.30
N PHE A 110 -3.38 -0.57 -2.53
CA PHE A 110 -2.30 0.36 -2.83
C PHE A 110 -1.19 0.19 -1.79
N PHE A 111 0.01 -0.18 -2.24
CA PHE A 111 1.18 -0.34 -1.38
C PHE A 111 2.28 0.64 -1.79
N ASP A 112 2.55 1.63 -0.94
CA ASP A 112 3.62 2.61 -1.18
C ASP A 112 4.93 2.12 -0.56
N GLU A 113 6.02 2.19 -1.33
CA GLU A 113 7.39 1.80 -0.95
C GLU A 113 7.49 0.36 -0.39
N ILE A 114 6.71 -0.57 -0.97
CA ILE A 114 6.61 -1.97 -0.50
C ILE A 114 7.93 -2.75 -0.59
N GLN A 115 8.87 -2.33 -1.44
CA GLN A 115 10.19 -2.95 -1.57
C GLN A 115 11.02 -2.87 -0.28
N ASN A 116 10.62 -2.04 0.70
CA ASN A 116 11.22 -2.02 2.03
C ASN A 116 10.92 -3.31 2.83
N VAL A 117 9.92 -4.09 2.44
CA VAL A 117 9.57 -5.37 3.07
C VAL A 117 10.12 -6.53 2.26
N GLN A 118 10.99 -7.33 2.87
CA GLN A 118 11.51 -8.53 2.23
C GLN A 118 10.40 -9.56 1.96
N ARG A 119 10.46 -10.24 0.80
CA ARG A 119 9.53 -11.31 0.37
C ARG A 119 8.06 -10.87 0.20
N PHE A 120 7.80 -9.57 0.04
CA PHE A 120 6.46 -9.02 -0.17
C PHE A 120 5.73 -9.61 -1.38
N GLU A 121 6.47 -10.10 -2.37
CA GLU A 121 5.95 -10.65 -3.62
C GLU A 121 5.04 -11.86 -3.38
N THR A 122 5.30 -12.62 -2.30
CA THR A 122 4.46 -13.77 -1.93
C THR A 122 3.04 -13.33 -1.57
N PHE A 123 2.91 -12.25 -0.80
CA PHE A 123 1.63 -11.69 -0.41
C PHE A 123 0.93 -11.02 -1.59
N VAL A 124 1.66 -10.24 -2.39
CA VAL A 124 1.11 -9.59 -3.59
C VAL A 124 0.59 -10.63 -4.59
N ARG A 125 1.31 -11.74 -4.81
CA ARG A 125 0.86 -12.86 -5.65
C ARG A 125 -0.44 -13.45 -5.12
N ARG A 126 -0.55 -13.70 -3.81
CA ARG A 126 -1.78 -14.21 -3.20
C ARG A 126 -2.99 -13.30 -3.46
N LEU A 127 -2.83 -11.99 -3.27
CA LEU A 127 -3.90 -11.02 -3.57
C LEU A 127 -4.30 -11.05 -5.05
N GLN A 128 -3.33 -11.21 -5.97
CA GLN A 128 -3.62 -11.35 -7.39
C GLN A 128 -4.40 -12.63 -7.70
N ASP A 129 -4.02 -13.76 -7.09
CA ASP A 129 -4.73 -15.04 -7.22
C ASP A 129 -6.18 -14.93 -6.71
N GLU A 130 -6.40 -14.14 -5.64
CA GLU A 130 -7.72 -13.77 -5.11
C GLU A 130 -8.49 -12.75 -5.98
N LYS A 131 -8.00 -12.43 -7.18
CA LYS A 131 -8.60 -11.47 -8.13
C LYS A 131 -8.78 -10.07 -7.53
N LYS A 132 -7.84 -9.65 -6.69
CA LYS A 132 -7.68 -8.27 -6.21
C LYS A 132 -6.81 -7.49 -7.19
N LYS A 133 -7.16 -6.23 -7.44
CA LYS A 133 -6.31 -5.28 -8.15
C LYS A 133 -5.25 -4.76 -7.18
N VAL A 134 -3.98 -4.88 -7.55
CA VAL A 134 -2.87 -4.39 -6.73
C VAL A 134 -2.11 -3.31 -7.50
N VAL A 135 -1.83 -2.20 -6.82
CA VAL A 135 -0.94 -1.15 -7.29
C VAL A 135 0.18 -1.00 -6.26
N ILE A 136 1.41 -1.12 -6.71
CA ILE A 136 2.58 -0.97 -5.85
C ILE A 136 3.45 0.17 -6.35
N THR A 137 4.11 0.86 -5.44
CA THR A 137 5.24 1.72 -5.78
C THR A 137 6.52 1.12 -5.27
N GLY A 138 7.62 1.50 -5.93
CA GLY A 138 8.93 1.34 -5.34
C GLY A 138 9.95 2.27 -5.93
N SER A 139 10.86 2.74 -5.09
CA SER A 139 12.05 3.43 -5.55
C SER A 139 13.13 2.42 -5.89
N ASN A 140 13.83 2.63 -7.01
CA ASN A 140 15.13 1.99 -7.19
C ASN A 140 16.06 2.67 -6.17
N ALA A 141 16.40 1.97 -5.10
CA ALA A 141 17.51 2.38 -4.25
C ALA A 141 18.77 2.39 -5.12
N ALA A 142 19.39 3.56 -5.24
CA ALA A 142 20.71 3.70 -5.85
C ALA A 142 21.78 3.08 -4.94
#